data_AF-A0A4Y9N0K7-F1
#
_entry.id   AF-A0A4Y9N0K7-F1
#
_cell.length_a   1.000
_cell.length_b   1.000
_cell.length_c   1.000
_cell.angle_alpha   90.00
_cell.angle_beta   90.00
_cell.angle_gamma   90.00
#
_symmetry.space_group_name_H-M   'P 1'
#
loop_
_entity.id
_entity.type
_entity.pdbx_description
1 polymer ?
#
loop_
_entity_poly.entity_id
_entity_poly.type
_entity_poly.pdbx_seq_one_letter_code
_entity_poly.pdbx_strand_id
1 'polypeptide(L)'
;MSGTVADAGAVGRLRHQLPLLLWLVAVWNLLWGTWSWANLISGVVVALVVTLVLPLPAVVGGVRVRPVAVLVFVGTFLVDLVRAGALVAWQTVRRRGISSSAILRVQLRTDSDLLLTIVTEAVTLVPGSMVIEIDRETRVIGLHVLSVDTDEDLDRQRRSVLLTEERVVRAFGTAEEIAALQRAPEPAGRPS
;
A
#
# COMPACT_ATOMS: atom_id res chain seq x y z
N MET A 1 1.48 -45.84 5.58
CA MET A 1 0.96 -45.07 4.42
C MET A 1 0.69 -43.62 4.87
N SER A 2 1.74 -42.85 5.20
CA SER A 2 1.61 -41.56 5.92
C SER A 2 2.31 -40.38 5.23
N GLY A 3 2.79 -40.56 3.99
CA GLY A 3 3.60 -39.55 3.29
C GLY A 3 2.81 -38.48 2.53
N THR A 4 1.55 -38.73 2.16
CA THR A 4 0.80 -37.87 1.23
C THR A 4 0.23 -36.59 1.83
N VAL A 5 0.03 -36.52 3.15
CA VAL A 5 -0.57 -35.35 3.82
C VAL A 5 0.49 -34.27 4.16
N ALA A 6 1.72 -34.68 4.46
CA ALA A 6 2.83 -33.76 4.72
C ALA A 6 3.30 -33.03 3.45
N ASP A 7 3.35 -33.75 2.31
CA ASP A 7 3.72 -33.17 1.01
C ASP A 7 2.70 -32.13 0.54
N ALA A 8 1.40 -32.36 0.74
CA ALA A 8 0.36 -31.39 0.36
C ALA A 8 0.51 -30.05 1.10
N GLY A 9 0.89 -30.08 2.39
CA GLY A 9 1.15 -28.89 3.19
C GLY A 9 2.46 -28.17 2.83
N ALA A 10 3.52 -28.93 2.50
CA ALA A 10 4.80 -28.37 2.06
C ALA A 10 4.69 -27.72 0.67
N VAL A 11 4.02 -28.37 -0.27
CA VAL A 11 3.78 -27.85 -1.63
C VAL A 11 2.90 -26.60 -1.61
N GLY A 12 1.89 -26.56 -0.73
CA GLY A 12 1.07 -25.37 -0.52
C GLY A 12 1.87 -24.17 0.01
N ARG A 13 2.71 -24.38 1.03
CA ARG A 13 3.61 -23.33 1.57
C ARG A 13 4.62 -22.84 0.54
N LEU A 14 5.24 -23.76 -0.21
CA LEU A 14 6.23 -23.40 -1.22
C LEU A 14 5.61 -22.54 -2.33
N ARG A 15 4.39 -22.86 -2.77
CA ARG A 15 3.65 -22.05 -3.77
C ARG A 15 3.39 -20.62 -3.29
N HIS A 16 3.10 -20.42 -2.01
CA HIS A 16 2.91 -19.08 -1.44
C HIS A 16 4.22 -18.32 -1.25
N GLN A 17 5.35 -19.02 -1.09
CA GLN A 17 6.67 -18.42 -0.95
C GLN A 17 7.36 -18.15 -2.30
N LEU A 18 6.92 -18.78 -3.40
CA LEU A 18 7.50 -18.57 -4.73
C LEU A 18 7.56 -17.09 -5.16
N PRO A 19 6.51 -16.27 -5.01
CA PRO A 19 6.58 -14.85 -5.35
C PRO A 19 7.64 -14.09 -4.53
N LEU A 20 7.73 -14.39 -3.23
CA LEU A 20 8.72 -13.78 -2.34
C LEU A 20 10.15 -14.20 -2.72
N LEU A 21 10.37 -15.48 -3.01
CA LEU A 21 11.66 -16.01 -3.45
C LEU A 21 12.10 -15.38 -4.77
N LEU A 22 11.20 -15.33 -5.76
CA LEU A 22 11.46 -14.69 -7.06
C LEU A 22 11.79 -13.20 -6.89
N TRP A 23 11.03 -12.50 -6.06
CA TRP A 23 11.29 -11.10 -5.72
C TRP A 23 12.67 -10.91 -5.08
N LEU A 24 13.04 -11.74 -4.10
CA LEU A 24 14.31 -11.61 -3.42
C LEU A 24 15.49 -11.90 -4.35
N VAL A 25 15.38 -12.89 -5.24
CA VAL A 25 16.38 -13.17 -6.27
C VAL A 25 16.50 -11.99 -7.24
N ALA A 26 15.38 -11.37 -7.64
CA ALA A 26 15.40 -10.21 -8.53
C ALA A 26 16.09 -9.00 -7.87
N VAL A 27 15.75 -8.69 -6.61
CA VAL A 27 16.40 -7.63 -5.82
C VAL A 27 17.88 -7.91 -5.64
N TRP A 28 18.26 -9.15 -5.36
CA TRP A 28 19.67 -9.56 -5.25
C TRP A 28 20.43 -9.30 -6.55
N ASN A 29 19.90 -9.72 -7.70
CA ASN A 29 20.57 -9.50 -8.98
C ASN A 29 20.64 -8.00 -9.34
N LEU A 30 19.62 -7.22 -8.97
CA LEU A 30 19.62 -5.77 -9.16
C LEU A 30 20.69 -5.08 -8.29
N LEU A 31 20.91 -5.56 -7.06
CA LEU A 31 21.93 -5.03 -6.15
C LEU A 31 23.34 -5.15 -6.73
N TRP A 32 23.65 -6.28 -7.36
CA TRP A 32 24.94 -6.51 -8.00
C TRP A 32 25.04 -5.91 -9.41
N GLY A 33 23.92 -5.48 -10.00
CA GLY A 33 23.85 -4.86 -11.33
C GLY A 33 24.30 -5.75 -12.49
N THR A 34 24.62 -7.02 -12.24
CA THR A 34 25.19 -7.95 -13.21
C THR A 34 24.40 -9.25 -13.21
N TRP A 35 23.87 -9.60 -14.37
CA TRP A 35 23.16 -10.86 -14.59
C TRP A 35 24.17 -11.94 -14.97
N SER A 36 24.66 -12.67 -13.97
CA SER A 36 25.54 -13.83 -14.15
C SER A 36 24.94 -15.07 -13.50
N TRP A 37 25.29 -16.26 -14.00
CA TRP A 37 24.86 -17.53 -13.38
C TRP A 37 25.29 -17.64 -11.91
N ALA A 38 26.45 -17.07 -11.55
CA ALA A 38 26.92 -17.01 -10.17
C ALA A 38 26.02 -16.12 -9.28
N ASN A 39 25.57 -14.97 -9.77
CA ASN A 39 24.64 -14.09 -9.05
C ASN A 39 23.25 -14.70 -8.93
N LEU A 40 22.80 -15.42 -9.96
CA LEU A 40 21.51 -16.11 -9.90
C LEU A 40 21.51 -17.20 -8.84
N ILE A 41 22.53 -18.08 -8.85
CA ILE A 41 22.65 -19.18 -7.88
C ILE A 41 22.83 -18.64 -6.45
N SER A 42 23.72 -17.66 -6.25
CA SER A 42 23.89 -17.03 -4.93
C SER A 42 22.62 -16.34 -4.46
N GLY A 43 21.89 -15.67 -5.34
CA GLY A 43 20.60 -15.05 -5.02
C GLY A 43 19.55 -16.07 -4.58
N VAL A 44 19.48 -17.23 -5.25
CA VAL A 44 18.57 -18.31 -4.85
C VAL A 44 18.95 -18.86 -3.47
N VAL A 45 20.24 -19.09 -3.22
CA VAL A 45 20.73 -19.57 -1.91
C VAL A 45 20.39 -18.56 -0.81
N VAL A 46 20.67 -17.27 -1.04
CA VAL A 46 20.33 -16.20 -0.10
C VAL A 46 18.83 -16.13 0.14
N ALA A 47 18.00 -16.25 -0.92
CA ALA A 47 16.55 -16.23 -0.79
C ALA A 47 15.99 -17.38 0.03
N LEU A 48 16.54 -18.59 -0.15
CA LEU A 48 16.19 -19.73 0.68
C LEU A 48 16.62 -19.52 2.14
N VAL A 49 17.86 -19.07 2.38
CA VAL A 49 18.36 -18.79 3.74
C VAL A 49 17.49 -17.75 4.44
N VAL A 50 17.17 -16.64 3.78
CA VAL A 50 16.32 -15.58 4.32
C VAL A 50 14.93 -16.12 4.65
N THR A 51 14.31 -16.88 3.75
CA THR A 51 12.95 -17.43 3.97
C THR A 51 12.92 -18.49 5.08
N LEU A 52 14.03 -19.20 5.30
CA LEU A 52 14.18 -20.18 6.38
C LEU A 52 14.45 -19.53 7.75
N VAL A 53 15.30 -18.49 7.78
CA VAL A 53 15.68 -17.80 9.03
C VAL A 53 14.60 -16.81 9.47
N LEU A 54 13.92 -16.17 8.51
CA LEU A 54 12.83 -15.24 8.72
C LEU A 54 11.54 -15.84 8.15
N PRO A 55 10.87 -16.75 8.87
CA PRO A 55 9.59 -17.30 8.45
C PRO A 55 8.53 -16.20 8.54
N LEU A 56 8.46 -15.37 7.50
CA LEU A 56 7.41 -14.38 7.33
C LEU A 56 6.08 -15.15 7.24
N PRO A 57 5.07 -14.84 8.08
CA PRO A 57 3.73 -15.38 7.91
C PRO A 57 3.31 -15.09 6.47
N ALA A 58 2.91 -16.13 5.73
CA ALA A 58 2.43 -15.94 4.38
C ALA A 58 1.28 -14.92 4.43
N VAL A 59 1.32 -13.91 3.55
CA VAL A 59 0.27 -12.90 3.48
C VAL A 59 -1.04 -13.63 3.19
N VAL A 60 -1.88 -13.77 4.23
CA VAL A 60 -3.16 -14.49 4.17
C VAL A 60 -4.17 -13.54 3.54
N GLY A 61 -4.06 -13.39 2.23
CA GLY A 61 -4.94 -12.54 1.45
C GLY A 61 -4.58 -12.75 0.00
N GLY A 62 -5.45 -13.39 -0.77
CA GLY A 62 -5.20 -13.71 -2.17
C GLY A 62 -5.05 -12.44 -3.01
N VAL A 63 -3.86 -11.85 -3.05
CA VAL A 63 -3.57 -10.67 -3.87
C VAL A 63 -3.74 -11.05 -5.33
N ARG A 64 -4.79 -10.53 -5.96
CA ARG A 64 -4.97 -10.66 -7.41
C ARG A 64 -4.40 -9.43 -8.07
N VAL A 65 -3.13 -9.50 -8.43
CA VAL A 65 -2.44 -8.43 -9.16
C VAL A 65 -3.07 -8.29 -10.55
N ARG A 66 -3.66 -7.13 -10.83
CA ARG A 66 -4.24 -6.79 -12.14
C ARG A 66 -3.31 -5.79 -12.84
N PRO A 67 -2.46 -6.21 -13.80
CA PRO A 67 -1.36 -5.39 -14.32
C PRO A 67 -1.80 -4.02 -14.85
N VAL A 68 -2.95 -3.97 -15.54
CA VAL A 68 -3.52 -2.71 -16.05
C VAL A 68 -3.93 -1.77 -14.91
N ALA A 69 -4.57 -2.30 -13.88
CA ALA A 69 -4.99 -1.50 -12.73
C ALA A 69 -3.79 -1.04 -11.89
N VAL A 70 -2.75 -1.88 -11.76
CA VAL A 70 -1.47 -1.50 -11.15
C VAL A 70 -0.83 -0.37 -11.95
N LEU A 71 -0.78 -0.46 -13.27
CA LEU A 71 -0.17 0.58 -14.11
C LEU A 71 -0.94 1.91 -13.98
N VAL A 72 -2.28 1.86 -13.94
CA VAL A 72 -3.11 3.04 -13.71
C VAL A 72 -2.87 3.63 -12.33
N PHE A 73 -2.80 2.79 -11.28
CA PHE A 73 -2.48 3.23 -9.92
C PHE A 73 -1.11 3.90 -9.86
N VAL A 74 -0.06 3.24 -10.35
CA VAL A 74 1.31 3.77 -10.34
C VAL A 74 1.40 5.06 -11.17
N GLY A 75 0.81 5.10 -12.36
CA GLY A 75 0.84 6.29 -13.22
C GLY A 75 0.13 7.48 -12.57
N THR A 76 -1.06 7.28 -12.01
CA THR A 76 -1.80 8.35 -11.32
C THR A 76 -1.09 8.79 -10.04
N PHE A 77 -0.57 7.85 -9.26
CA PHE A 77 0.22 8.13 -8.06
C PHE A 77 1.46 8.97 -8.38
N LEU A 78 2.22 8.64 -9.44
CA LEU A 78 3.39 9.42 -9.84
C LEU A 78 3.01 10.85 -10.28
N VAL A 79 1.89 11.02 -10.99
CA VAL A 79 1.39 12.35 -11.37
C VAL A 79 0.99 13.15 -10.12
N ASP A 80 0.24 12.53 -9.21
CA ASP A 80 -0.18 13.16 -7.96
C ASP A 80 1.03 13.55 -7.10
N LEU A 81 2.05 12.68 -7.02
CA LEU A 81 3.31 12.92 -6.35
C LEU A 81 4.09 14.10 -6.93
N VAL A 82 4.27 14.15 -8.25
CA VAL A 82 4.95 15.26 -8.93
C VAL A 82 4.19 16.57 -8.75
N ARG A 83 2.86 16.55 -8.89
CA ARG A 83 2.01 17.74 -8.72
C ARG A 83 2.08 18.27 -7.29
N ALA A 84 2.00 17.38 -6.30
CA ALA A 84 2.11 17.73 -4.91
C ALA A 84 3.51 18.29 -4.57
N GLY A 85 4.57 17.68 -5.10
CA GLY A 85 5.94 18.21 -4.98
C GLY A 85 6.09 19.60 -5.60
N ALA A 86 5.51 19.84 -6.77
CA ALA A 86 5.49 21.15 -7.41
C ALA A 86 4.71 22.20 -6.61
N LEU A 87 3.58 21.80 -5.99
CA LEU A 87 2.80 22.67 -5.11
C LEU A 87 3.60 23.08 -3.87
N VAL A 88 4.27 22.13 -3.23
CA VAL A 88 5.12 22.42 -2.05
C VAL A 88 6.32 23.29 -2.44
N ALA A 89 6.97 23.01 -3.57
CA ALA A 89 8.05 23.85 -4.09
C ALA A 89 7.56 25.29 -4.35
N TRP A 90 6.38 25.44 -4.93
CA TRP A 90 5.75 26.74 -5.15
C TRP A 90 5.40 27.45 -3.84
N GLN A 91 4.83 26.74 -2.87
CA GLN A 91 4.52 27.27 -1.53
C GLN A 91 5.79 27.71 -0.78
N THR A 92 6.90 27.00 -0.96
CA THR A 92 8.19 27.36 -0.34
C THR A 92 8.76 28.65 -0.94
N VAL A 93 8.60 28.86 -2.26
CA VAL A 93 9.04 30.08 -2.95
C VAL A 93 8.09 31.26 -2.66
N ARG A 94 6.79 30.98 -2.47
CA ARG A 94 5.78 32.00 -2.16
C ARG A 94 5.85 32.39 -0.69
N ARG A 95 6.18 33.65 -0.38
CA ARG A 95 6.22 34.24 0.99
C ARG A 95 4.91 34.21 1.80
N ARG A 96 3.84 33.58 1.30
CA ARG A 96 2.55 33.53 2.01
C ARG A 96 2.63 32.37 3.01
N GLY A 97 2.66 32.69 4.30
CA GLY A 97 2.82 31.71 5.39
C GLY A 97 1.81 30.56 5.33
N ILE A 98 2.20 29.42 5.90
CA ILE A 98 1.42 28.18 5.92
C ILE A 98 0.15 28.43 6.75
N SER A 99 -1.01 28.31 6.10
CA SER A 99 -2.32 28.37 6.77
C SER A 99 -2.52 27.13 7.65
N SER A 100 -3.39 27.28 8.66
CA SER A 100 -3.72 26.30 9.71
C SER A 100 -3.62 24.83 9.30
N SER A 101 -3.10 24.00 10.21
CA SER A 101 -3.19 22.54 10.08
C SER A 101 -4.49 22.01 10.66
N ALA A 102 -5.01 20.92 10.09
CA ALA A 102 -6.22 20.26 10.55
C ALA A 102 -6.05 18.74 10.59
N ILE A 103 -6.77 18.08 11.50
CA ILE A 103 -6.81 16.62 11.60
C ILE A 103 -8.07 16.12 10.91
N LEU A 104 -7.92 15.35 9.84
CA LEU A 104 -8.99 14.73 9.08
C LEU A 104 -8.99 13.22 9.34
N ARG A 105 -10.09 12.69 9.88
CA ARG A 105 -10.31 11.24 9.97
C ARG A 105 -11.06 10.76 8.73
N VAL A 106 -10.50 9.76 8.05
CA VAL A 106 -11.12 9.10 6.89
C VAL A 106 -11.29 7.63 7.19
N GLN A 107 -12.54 7.16 7.15
CA GLN A 107 -12.84 5.74 7.28
C GLN A 107 -12.74 5.07 5.91
N LEU A 108 -11.88 4.07 5.80
CA LEU A 108 -11.67 3.26 4.62
C LEU A 108 -12.72 2.14 4.55
N ARG A 109 -13.03 1.71 3.34
CA ARG A 109 -14.00 0.64 3.03
C ARG A 109 -13.36 -0.75 3.05
N THR A 110 -12.04 -0.79 2.99
CA THR A 110 -11.21 -1.99 2.90
C THR A 110 -10.86 -2.56 4.27
N ASP A 111 -10.92 -3.88 4.38
CA ASP A 111 -10.67 -4.68 5.59
C ASP A 111 -9.35 -5.44 5.58
N SER A 112 -8.61 -5.42 4.45
CA SER A 112 -7.31 -6.08 4.34
C SER A 112 -6.17 -5.21 4.82
N ASP A 113 -5.37 -5.77 5.74
CA ASP A 113 -4.17 -5.14 6.30
C ASP A 113 -3.16 -4.72 5.23
N LEU A 114 -3.02 -5.53 4.16
CA LEU A 114 -2.10 -5.22 3.07
C LEU A 114 -2.58 -3.98 2.31
N LEU A 115 -3.86 -3.94 1.95
CA LEU A 115 -4.42 -2.84 1.18
C LEU A 115 -4.43 -1.55 2.02
N LEU A 116 -4.78 -1.65 3.30
CA LEU A 116 -4.67 -0.55 4.26
C LEU A 116 -3.24 0.00 4.32
N THR A 117 -2.25 -0.88 4.35
CA THR A 117 -0.83 -0.49 4.36
C THR A 117 -0.44 0.20 3.06
N ILE A 118 -0.80 -0.33 1.89
CA ILE A 118 -0.51 0.29 0.59
C ILE A 118 -1.17 1.68 0.46
N VAL A 119 -2.43 1.82 0.90
CA VAL A 119 -3.12 3.12 0.91
C VAL A 119 -2.41 4.10 1.83
N THR A 120 -2.03 3.67 3.03
CA THR A 120 -1.30 4.49 4.00
C THR A 120 0.02 5.00 3.43
N GLU A 121 0.83 4.11 2.86
CA GLU A 121 2.11 4.46 2.23
C GLU A 121 1.91 5.46 1.09
N ALA A 122 0.94 5.18 0.19
CA ALA A 122 0.63 6.07 -0.92
C ALA A 122 0.19 7.47 -0.44
N VAL A 123 -0.65 7.55 0.59
CA VAL A 123 -1.12 8.84 1.13
C VAL A 123 0.00 9.59 1.87
N THR A 124 0.91 8.87 2.53
CA THR A 124 2.07 9.46 3.21
C THR A 124 3.10 10.01 2.23
N LEU A 125 3.26 9.34 1.09
CA LEU A 125 4.19 9.74 0.03
C LEU A 125 3.73 10.98 -0.75
N VAL A 126 2.42 11.28 -0.80
CA VAL A 126 1.89 12.47 -1.48
C VAL A 126 1.97 13.68 -0.53
N PRO A 127 2.88 14.65 -0.76
CA PRO A 127 3.08 15.73 0.19
C PRO A 127 1.88 16.68 0.25
N GLY A 128 1.32 16.83 1.44
CA GLY A 128 0.09 17.62 1.71
C GLY A 128 -0.73 17.05 2.87
N SER A 129 -0.53 15.78 3.21
CA SER A 129 -1.02 15.18 4.45
C SER A 129 -0.03 14.18 5.04
N MET A 130 0.19 14.23 6.36
CA MET A 130 0.94 13.19 7.09
C MET A 130 -0.03 12.31 7.86
N VAL A 131 0.10 10.99 7.76
CA VAL A 131 -0.69 10.07 8.59
C VAL A 131 -0.17 10.14 10.03
N ILE A 132 -1.04 10.45 11.00
CA ILE A 132 -0.68 10.48 12.44
C ILE A 132 -1.09 9.17 13.12
N GLU A 133 -2.27 8.65 12.78
CA GLU A 133 -2.88 7.52 13.49
C GLU A 133 -3.55 6.58 12.48
N ILE A 134 -3.36 5.27 12.68
CA ILE A 134 -4.02 4.22 11.91
C ILE A 134 -4.70 3.29 12.89
N ASP A 135 -6.02 3.28 12.86
CA ASP A 135 -6.80 2.28 13.57
C ASP A 135 -7.23 1.20 12.58
N ARG A 136 -6.59 0.02 12.70
CA ARG A 136 -6.82 -1.13 11.82
C ARG A 136 -8.15 -1.82 12.13
N GLU A 137 -8.63 -1.75 13.37
CA GLU A 137 -9.90 -2.37 13.78
C GLU A 137 -11.09 -1.57 13.25
N THR A 138 -11.02 -0.23 13.32
CA THR A 138 -12.09 0.65 12.85
C THR A 138 -11.93 1.12 11.40
N ARG A 139 -10.79 0.78 10.77
CA ARG A 139 -10.41 1.18 9.39
C ARG A 139 -10.32 2.68 9.22
N VAL A 140 -9.91 3.40 10.26
CA VAL A 140 -9.81 4.86 10.26
C VAL A 140 -8.36 5.28 10.11
N ILE A 141 -8.07 6.09 9.09
CA ILE A 141 -6.79 6.79 8.95
C ILE A 141 -6.99 8.24 9.41
N GLY A 142 -6.21 8.65 10.42
CA GLY A 142 -6.07 10.02 10.87
C GLY A 142 -4.98 10.75 10.08
N LEU A 143 -5.36 11.78 9.34
CA LEU A 143 -4.49 12.55 8.46
C LEU A 143 -4.30 13.97 9.01
N HIS A 144 -3.06 14.40 9.08
CA HIS A 144 -2.70 15.80 9.31
C HIS A 144 -2.62 16.52 7.99
N VAL A 145 -3.59 17.37 7.68
CA VAL A 145 -3.62 18.14 6.43
C VAL A 145 -2.93 19.48 6.66
N LEU A 146 -1.99 19.80 5.77
CA LEU A 146 -1.28 21.08 5.76
C LEU A 146 -2.04 22.09 4.89
N SER A 147 -2.12 23.36 5.31
CA SER A 147 -2.77 24.45 4.57
C SER A 147 -4.27 24.25 4.33
N VAL A 148 -5.05 24.14 5.40
CA VAL A 148 -6.52 24.10 5.32
C VAL A 148 -7.07 25.51 5.57
N ASP A 149 -7.69 26.09 4.55
CA ASP A 149 -8.37 27.39 4.65
C ASP A 149 -9.91 27.24 4.67
N THR A 150 -10.45 26.14 4.14
CA THR A 150 -11.91 25.91 4.03
C THR A 150 -12.34 24.46 4.25
N ASP A 151 -13.60 24.23 4.62
CA ASP A 151 -14.21 22.89 4.70
C ASP A 151 -14.18 22.15 3.34
N GLU A 152 -14.21 22.89 2.22
CA GLU A 152 -14.09 22.32 0.88
C GLU A 152 -12.72 21.68 0.63
N ASP A 153 -11.65 22.22 1.23
CA ASP A 153 -10.31 21.65 1.14
C ASP A 153 -10.21 20.31 1.90
N LEU A 154 -10.88 20.21 3.04
CA LEU A 154 -11.00 18.96 3.80
C LEU A 154 -11.77 17.90 2.99
N ASP A 155 -12.87 18.28 2.34
CA ASP A 155 -13.63 17.37 1.49
C ASP A 155 -12.88 16.97 0.21
N ARG A 156 -12.05 17.84 -0.33
CA ARG A 156 -11.15 17.50 -1.45
C ARG A 156 -10.08 16.50 -1.01
N GLN A 157 -9.48 16.69 0.18
CA GLN A 157 -8.50 15.76 0.74
C GLN A 157 -9.15 14.39 1.01
N ARG A 158 -10.34 14.37 1.63
CA ARG A 158 -11.10 13.14 1.88
C ARG A 158 -11.37 12.38 0.58
N ARG A 159 -11.84 13.06 -0.46
CA ARG A 159 -12.08 12.46 -1.78
C ARG A 159 -10.81 11.90 -2.40
N SER A 160 -9.68 12.62 -2.29
CA SER A 160 -8.39 12.16 -2.81
C SER A 160 -7.98 10.82 -2.17
N VAL A 161 -8.12 10.71 -0.85
CA VAL A 161 -7.78 9.48 -0.11
C VAL A 161 -8.69 8.32 -0.52
N LEU A 162 -9.99 8.55 -0.65
CA LEU A 162 -10.94 7.53 -1.11
C LEU A 162 -10.68 7.09 -2.56
N LEU A 163 -10.25 7.99 -3.44
CA LEU A 163 -9.85 7.63 -4.81
C LEU A 163 -8.57 6.79 -4.81
N THR A 164 -7.60 7.10 -3.94
CA THR A 164 -6.40 6.29 -3.76
C THR A 164 -6.76 4.90 -3.27
N GLU A 165 -7.64 4.79 -2.27
CA GLU A 165 -8.18 3.50 -1.82
C GLU A 165 -8.81 2.72 -2.97
N GLU A 166 -9.73 3.33 -3.72
CA GLU A 166 -10.42 2.69 -4.85
C GLU A 166 -9.43 2.15 -5.90
N ARG A 167 -8.37 2.90 -6.20
CA ARG A 167 -7.32 2.48 -7.15
C ARG A 167 -6.49 1.31 -6.60
N VAL A 168 -6.12 1.35 -5.33
CA VAL A 168 -5.36 0.28 -4.66
C VAL A 168 -6.18 -1.02 -4.62
N VAL A 169 -7.45 -0.93 -4.21
CA VAL A 169 -8.36 -2.09 -4.16
C VAL A 169 -8.59 -2.65 -5.57
N ARG A 170 -8.74 -1.81 -6.59
CA ARG A 170 -8.83 -2.30 -7.98
C ARG A 170 -7.55 -2.98 -8.48
N ALA A 171 -6.39 -2.56 -7.99
CA ALA A 171 -5.08 -3.06 -8.41
C ALA A 171 -4.70 -4.39 -7.74
N PHE A 172 -5.01 -4.53 -6.45
CA PHE A 172 -4.52 -5.61 -5.60
C PHE A 172 -5.61 -6.41 -4.89
N GLY A 173 -6.84 -5.89 -4.85
CA GLY A 173 -7.96 -6.49 -4.14
C GLY A 173 -8.56 -7.72 -4.83
N THR A 174 -9.11 -8.59 -4.00
CA THR A 174 -10.00 -9.71 -4.31
C THR A 174 -11.36 -9.22 -4.83
N ALA A 175 -12.15 -10.13 -5.40
CA ALA A 175 -13.49 -9.80 -5.86
C ALA A 175 -14.41 -9.31 -4.73
N GLU A 176 -14.21 -9.83 -3.51
CA GLU A 176 -14.96 -9.44 -2.31
C GLU A 176 -14.60 -8.02 -1.85
N GLU A 177 -13.32 -7.67 -1.85
CA GLU A 177 -12.86 -6.31 -1.51
C GLU A 177 -13.32 -5.28 -2.56
N ILE A 178 -13.34 -5.66 -3.85
CA ILE A 178 -13.91 -4.81 -4.91
C ILE A 178 -15.41 -4.61 -4.72
N ALA A 179 -16.15 -5.64 -4.29
CA ALA A 179 -17.57 -5.52 -3.96
C ALA A 179 -17.79 -4.67 -2.70
N ALA A 180 -16.86 -4.70 -1.73
CA ALA A 180 -16.91 -3.89 -0.52
C ALA A 180 -16.83 -2.37 -0.82
N LEU A 181 -16.14 -1.96 -1.90
CA LEU A 181 -16.12 -0.55 -2.34
C LEU A 181 -17.52 0.03 -2.63
N GLN A 182 -18.49 -0.82 -2.97
CA GLN A 182 -19.87 -0.41 -3.27
C GLN A 182 -20.71 -0.19 -2.01
N ARG A 183 -20.26 -0.64 -0.83
CA ARG A 183 -20.91 -0.33 0.45
C ARG A 183 -20.53 1.10 0.85
N ALA A 184 -21.55 1.89 1.21
CA ALA A 184 -21.33 3.24 1.71
C ALA A 184 -20.44 3.21 2.97
N PRO A 185 -19.53 4.19 3.18
CA PRO A 185 -18.81 4.30 4.44
C PRO A 185 -19.81 4.45 5.58
N GLU A 186 -19.69 3.63 6.62
CA GLU A 186 -20.39 3.95 7.87
C GLU A 186 -19.88 5.31 8.39
N PRO A 187 -20.72 6.13 9.03
CA PRO A 187 -20.24 7.37 9.63
C PRO A 187 -19.27 7.01 10.76
N ALA A 188 -18.05 7.54 10.70
CA ALA A 188 -17.08 7.42 11.79
C ALA A 188 -17.76 7.79 13.12
N GLY A 189 -17.84 6.83 14.04
CA GLY A 189 -18.46 7.02 15.35
C GLY A 189 -17.84 8.24 16.03
N ARG A 190 -18.68 9.21 16.41
CA ARG A 190 -18.21 10.33 17.24
C ARG A 190 -17.73 9.74 18.57
N PRO A 191 -16.51 10.05 19.03
CA PRO A 191 -16.13 9.72 20.39
C PRO A 191 -17.02 10.51 21.36
N SER A 192 -17.55 9.79 22.35
CA SER A 192 -18.23 10.30 23.54
C SER A 192 -17.25 11.02 24.47
#